data_AF-A0A8C6D6M6-F1
#
_entry.id   AF-A0A8C6D6M6-F1
#
_cell.length_a   1.000
_cell.length_b   1.000
_cell.length_c   1.000
_cell.angle_alpha   90.00
_cell.angle_beta   90.00
_cell.angle_gamma   90.00
#
_symmetry.space_group_name_H-M   'P 1'
#
loop_
_entity.id
_entity.type
_entity.pdbx_description
1 polymer ?
#
loop_
_entity_poly.entity_id
_entity_poly.type
_entity_poly.pdbx_seq_one_letter_code
_entity_poly.pdbx_strand_id
1 'polypeptide(L)' 'MAERPEDLNLPNAVITRIIKEALPDGVNSSKEARSAISRAASVFVLYATS' A
#
# COMPACT_ATOMS: atom_id res chain seq x y z
N MET A 1 10.30 15.69 7.63
CA MET A 1 8.92 15.18 7.61
C MET A 1 8.58 14.99 6.14
N ALA A 2 8.04 13.85 5.70
CA ALA A 2 7.60 13.76 4.30
C ALA A 2 6.47 14.79 4.14
N GLU A 3 6.71 15.83 3.34
CA GLU A 3 5.76 16.93 3.21
C GLU A 3 4.56 16.54 2.35
N ARG A 4 4.68 15.46 1.58
CA ARG A 4 3.65 14.98 0.66
C ARG A 4 3.51 13.46 0.72
N PRO A 5 2.28 12.91 0.82
CA PRO A 5 2.01 11.47 0.70
C PRO A 5 2.62 10.83 -0.56
N GLU A 6 2.79 11.62 -1.62
CA GLU A 6 3.41 11.21 -2.89
C GLU A 6 4.92 10.92 -2.79
N ASP A 7 5.61 11.42 -1.76
CA ASP A 7 7.04 11.16 -1.54
C ASP A 7 7.27 9.72 -1.02
N LEU A 8 6.22 9.07 -0.51
CA LEU A 8 6.22 7.69 -0.06
C LEU A 8 5.71 6.77 -1.19
N ASN A 9 6.45 6.70 -2.29
CA ASN A 9 6.17 5.76 -3.37
C ASN A 9 6.66 4.36 -2.98
N LEU A 10 5.78 3.59 -2.33
CA LEU A 10 6.03 2.19 -2.01
C LEU A 10 6.11 1.36 -3.31
N PRO A 11 7.02 0.38 -3.43
CA PRO A 11 7.10 -0.47 -4.60
C PRO A 11 5.82 -1.29 -4.81
N ASN A 12 5.13 -1.07 -5.94
CA ASN A 12 3.87 -1.74 -6.27
C ASN A 12 3.96 -3.28 -6.25
N ALA A 13 5.12 -3.84 -6.61
CA ALA A 13 5.35 -5.29 -6.58
C ALA A 13 5.30 -5.83 -5.14
N VAL A 14 5.87 -5.11 -4.17
CA VAL A 14 5.88 -5.50 -2.76
C VAL A 14 4.46 -5.40 -2.18
N ILE A 15 3.74 -4.31 -2.47
CA ILE A 15 2.34 -4.15 -2.05
C ILE A 15 1.47 -5.28 -2.61
N THR A 16 1.62 -5.61 -3.89
CA THR A 16 0.85 -6.68 -4.53
C THR A 16 1.14 -8.05 -3.89
N ARG A 17 2.42 -8.32 -3.57
CA ARG A 17 2.81 -9.56 -2.89
C ARG A 17 2.17 -9.66 -1.50
N ILE A 18 2.27 -8.62 -0.68
CA ILE A 18 1.68 -8.58 0.67
C ILE A 18 0.16 -8.78 0.61
N ILE A 19 -0.52 -8.12 -0.34
CA ILE A 19 -1.96 -8.29 -0.54
C ILE A 19 -2.30 -9.75 -0.87
N LYS A 20 -1.53 -10.40 -1.74
CA LYS A 20 -1.78 -11.80 -2.13
C LYS A 20 -1.48 -12.78 -1.02
N GLU A 21 -0.44 -12.55 -0.22
CA GLU A 21 -0.11 -13.37 0.96
C GLU A 21 -1.22 -13.31 2.03
N ALA A 22 -1.99 -12.22 2.08
CA ALA A 22 -3.09 -12.03 3.03
C ALA A 22 -4.45 -12.53 2.52
N LEU A 23 -4.55 -13.02 1.29
CA LEU A 23 -5.81 -13.44 0.66
C LEU A 23 -5.78 -14.92 0.27
N PRO A 24 -6.93 -15.60 0.23
CA PRO A 24 -7.02 -16.96 -0.30
C PRO A 24 -6.60 -17.04 -1.78
N ASP A 25 -6.16 -18.23 -2.19
CA ASP A 25 -5.82 -18.52 -3.57
C ASP A 25 -6.98 -18.22 -4.53
N GLY A 26 -6.65 -17.67 -5.70
CA GLY A 26 -7.63 -17.29 -6.72
C GLY A 26 -8.35 -15.95 -6.50
N VAL A 27 -8.21 -15.32 -5.32
CA VAL A 27 -8.81 -13.99 -5.07
C VAL A 27 -8.03 -12.91 -5.81
N ASN A 28 -8.73 -12.10 -6.61
CA ASN A 28 -8.14 -11.00 -7.36
C ASN A 28 -8.42 -9.64 -6.70
N SER A 29 -7.44 -8.74 -6.80
CA SER A 29 -7.58 -7.34 -6.39
C SER A 29 -7.66 -6.42 -7.61
N SER A 30 -8.52 -5.41 -7.57
CA SER A 30 -8.59 -4.39 -8.62
C SER A 30 -7.37 -3.46 -8.58
N LYS A 31 -7.17 -2.68 -9.64
CA LYS A 31 -6.10 -1.67 -9.68
C LYS A 31 -6.35 -0.58 -8.63
N GLU A 32 -7.61 -0.21 -8.45
CA GLU A 32 -8.08 0.81 -7.52
C GLU A 32 -7.82 0.37 -6.07
N ALA A 33 -8.10 -0.90 -5.74
CA ALA A 33 -7.83 -1.46 -4.41
C ALA A 33 -6.34 -1.41 -4.07
N ARG A 34 -5.47 -1.81 -5.01
CA ARG A 34 -4.01 -1.75 -4.82
C ARG A 34 -3.52 -0.31 -4.61
N SER A 35 -4.05 0.64 -5.39
CA SER A 35 -3.71 2.07 -5.25
C SER A 35 -4.15 2.65 -3.91
N ALA A 36 -5.36 2.31 -3.46
CA ALA A 36 -5.89 2.75 -2.16
C ALA A 36 -5.05 2.20 -0.99
N ILE A 37 -4.69 0.91 -1.04
CA ILE A 37 -3.82 0.28 -0.02
C ILE A 37 -2.44 0.93 -0.01
N SER A 38 -1.85 1.21 -1.18
CA SER A 38 -0.54 1.87 -1.25
C SER A 38 -0.56 3.24 -0.58
N ARG A 39 -1.60 4.06 -0.83
CA ARG A 39 -1.74 5.38 -0.19
C ARG A 39 -1.98 5.25 1.32
N ALA A 40 -2.83 4.32 1.74
CA ALA A 40 -3.12 4.07 3.14
C ALA A 40 -1.87 3.62 3.92
N ALA A 41 -1.03 2.78 3.33
CA ALA A 41 0.24 2.36 3.93
C ALA A 41 1.19 3.53 4.16
N SER A 42 1.30 4.46 3.20
CA SER A 42 2.09 5.69 3.36
C SER A 42 1.58 6.56 4.52
N VAL A 43 0.26 6.76 4.60
CA VAL A 43 -0.36 7.51 5.72
C VAL A 43 -0.14 6.80 7.06
N PHE A 44 -0.25 5.47 7.09
CA PHE A 44 -0.02 4.68 8.30
C PHE A 44 1.40 4.85 8.84
N VAL A 45 2.41 4.79 7.96
CA VAL A 45 3.81 4.99 8.37
C VAL A 45 4.03 6.41 8.90
N LEU A 46 3.47 7.43 8.25
CA LEU A 46 3.56 8.81 8.73
C LEU A 46 2.91 8.96 10.11
N TYR A 47 1.70 8.43 10.28
CA TYR A 47 1.00 8.46 11.55
C TYR A 47 1.78 7.73 12.66
N ALA A 48 2.36 6.57 12.37
CA ALA A 48 3.10 5.78 13.34
C ALA A 48 4.45 6.40 13.76
N THR A 49 4.96 7.37 13.00
CA THR A 49 6.28 7.99 13.21
C THR A 49 6.22 9.46 13.60
N SER A 50 5.02 10.05 13.68
CA SER A 50 4.77 11.44 14.07
C SER A 50 4.42 11.60 15.55
#